data_AF-A0A7X7RRX1-F1
#
_entry.id   AF-A0A7X7RRX1-F1
#
_cell.length_a   1.000
_cell.length_b   1.000
_cell.length_c   1.000
_cell.angle_alpha   90.00
_cell.angle_beta   90.00
_cell.angle_gamma   90.00
#
_symmetry.space_group_name_H-M   'P 1'
#
loop_
_entity.id
_entity.type
_entity.pdbx_description
1 polymer ?
#
loop_
_entity_poly.entity_id
_entity_poly.type
_entity_poly.pdbx_seq_one_letter_code
_entity_poly.pdbx_strand_id
1 'polypeptide(L)'
;MMHQLQGIGAVTVNEMHTQLILKKEVRRALHYLEKFSHVHVFFAEKAEHKWNMKTQIFSINRVEMNKGIVLLDEALSDQVDDQEERILLDIKPYFPCEDAVRPEYLKKIVTTTDEYGEQEYPKAFELICTDEASKQFEIEQAGIIRNSHGKTYLQFQETLPDISTNHIKIIWLFNKFEDKRYRRAVECKPPYGDVKKMGIFATRSPVRPNPVAMTIAYVEKVDDEYKRIYISGIESFDKTPFLGVCDYHADYDLIENVSVPEWIEHWPKWFPEPDDAKLQITPDVATDINLDEWLKQNPKTDTVHVLSKLQDVEGTGHSDGIYIQGARENNLKGLTVTIPYTQITAVVGVSGSGKSSLVRDTLYAECKRRMEYLCNDRHLLQKPNVETVSGCIPAVMISQNGLRGNSQSTIGTYTSAYDYLRIIYASIGTRHSTKCNYPLFKLTPSSFSYLDPESRCPVCNGTGYVVTVDEEKLIEHPEKSVLEGASSFWGKLKTFQENSNANWMKGQVFGLAEKKGVDLSLSWNELPEEFREQLLYGTGEEIVKFHYDNKKNGRTGEIERPVEGLCHILERLYEENPTAQSVLKYFSTKKCSECDGERLSQDG
;
A
#
# COMPACT_ATOMS: atom_id res chain seq x y z
N MET A 1 9.51 -17.73 -33.19
CA MET A 1 8.58 -16.56 -33.31
C MET A 1 9.35 -15.36 -32.80
N MET A 2 9.32 -14.25 -33.52
CA MET A 2 10.07 -13.03 -33.17
C MET A 2 9.18 -12.01 -32.47
N HIS A 3 9.75 -11.31 -31.49
CA HIS A 3 9.08 -10.28 -30.69
C HIS A 3 9.82 -8.96 -30.77
N GLN A 4 9.09 -7.87 -30.93
CA GLN A 4 9.68 -6.54 -31.11
C GLN A 4 10.02 -5.86 -29.79
N LEU A 5 11.23 -5.30 -29.70
CA LEU A 5 11.74 -4.45 -28.63
C LEU A 5 12.18 -3.10 -29.21
N GLN A 6 11.99 -2.03 -28.44
CA GLN A 6 12.34 -0.67 -28.84
C GLN A 6 13.35 -0.05 -27.88
N GLY A 7 14.39 0.59 -28.40
CA GLY A 7 15.30 1.41 -27.60
C GLY A 7 14.59 2.61 -26.98
N ILE A 8 14.62 2.73 -25.65
CA ILE A 8 14.02 3.85 -24.88
C ILE A 8 15.03 4.95 -24.54
N GLY A 9 16.32 4.73 -24.78
CA GLY A 9 17.39 5.67 -24.47
C GLY A 9 18.78 5.15 -24.87
N ALA A 10 19.82 5.83 -24.40
CA ALA A 10 21.21 5.45 -24.54
C ALA A 10 21.84 5.19 -23.16
N VAL A 11 22.86 4.32 -23.13
CA VAL A 11 23.69 4.08 -21.95
C VAL A 11 25.08 4.62 -22.24
N THR A 12 25.56 5.54 -21.41
CA THR A 12 26.90 6.14 -21.53
C THR A 12 27.69 5.87 -20.27
N VAL A 13 28.94 5.44 -20.41
CA VAL A 13 29.81 5.14 -19.26
C VAL A 13 30.89 6.21 -19.16
N ASN A 14 31.08 6.74 -17.95
CA ASN A 14 32.23 7.58 -17.60
C ASN A 14 33.13 6.80 -16.64
N GLU A 15 34.38 7.23 -16.44
CA GLU A 15 35.42 6.53 -15.65
C GLU A 15 34.98 6.01 -14.25
N MET A 16 33.97 6.62 -13.63
CA MET A 16 33.44 6.18 -12.32
C MET A 16 31.92 5.98 -12.26
N HIS A 17 31.15 6.29 -13.31
CA HIS A 17 29.68 6.27 -13.21
C HIS A 17 29.03 5.85 -14.53
N THR A 18 27.93 5.11 -14.44
CA THR A 18 27.08 4.79 -15.59
C THR A 18 25.92 5.79 -15.67
N GLN A 19 25.71 6.41 -16.82
CA GLN A 19 24.64 7.38 -17.05
C GLN A 19 23.63 6.84 -18.07
N LEU A 20 22.36 6.79 -17.68
CA LEU A 20 21.24 6.44 -18.57
C LEU A 20 20.58 7.72 -19.09
N ILE A 21 20.44 7.84 -20.41
CA ILE A 21 19.84 9.00 -21.08
C ILE A 21 18.56 8.56 -21.79
N LEU A 22 17.41 8.93 -21.23
CA LEU A 22 16.09 8.52 -21.72
C LEU A 22 15.51 9.51 -22.76
N LYS A 23 14.79 8.96 -23.75
CA LYS A 23 14.01 9.73 -24.73
C LYS A 23 12.96 10.60 -24.03
N LYS A 24 12.66 11.77 -24.61
CA LYS A 24 11.73 12.77 -24.05
C LYS A 24 10.36 12.20 -23.68
N GLU A 25 9.86 11.28 -24.49
CA GLU A 25 8.53 10.67 -24.35
C GLU A 25 8.37 9.81 -23.10
N VAL A 26 9.46 9.18 -22.62
CA VAL A 26 9.43 8.24 -21.49
C VAL A 26 9.98 8.84 -20.19
N ARG A 27 10.38 10.12 -20.17
CA ARG A 27 10.99 10.75 -18.97
C ARG A 27 10.10 10.67 -17.71
N ARG A 28 8.79 10.84 -17.89
CA ARG A 28 7.81 10.74 -16.78
C ARG A 28 7.74 9.33 -16.17
N ALA A 29 8.24 8.31 -16.85
CA ALA A 29 8.30 6.96 -16.32
C ALA A 29 9.33 6.77 -15.20
N LEU A 30 10.24 7.72 -15.01
CA LEU A 30 11.21 7.75 -13.90
C LEU A 30 10.63 8.30 -12.59
N HIS A 31 9.39 8.78 -12.60
CA HIS A 31 8.79 9.43 -11.44
C HIS A 31 8.77 8.49 -10.22
N TYR A 32 9.43 8.90 -9.13
CA TYR A 32 9.68 8.13 -7.89
C TYR A 32 10.64 6.95 -8.00
N LEU A 33 11.40 6.82 -9.09
CA LEU A 33 12.43 5.78 -9.21
C LEU A 33 13.54 5.98 -8.18
N GLU A 34 13.86 7.23 -7.81
CA GLU A 34 14.87 7.56 -6.78
C GLU A 34 14.57 7.01 -5.38
N LYS A 35 13.34 6.51 -5.14
CA LYS A 35 12.97 5.89 -3.87
C LYS A 35 13.45 4.44 -3.75
N PHE A 36 13.93 3.86 -4.84
CA PHE A 36 14.60 2.57 -4.84
C PHE A 36 16.10 2.80 -4.81
N SER A 37 16.81 1.98 -4.04
CA SER A 37 18.27 2.01 -3.99
C SER A 37 18.93 1.38 -5.22
N HIS A 38 18.33 0.34 -5.80
CA HIS A 38 18.92 -0.43 -6.90
C HIS A 38 17.90 -0.70 -8.01
N VAL A 39 18.40 -0.84 -9.24
CA VAL A 39 17.60 -1.15 -10.44
C VAL A 39 18.29 -2.17 -11.32
N HIS A 40 17.51 -3.04 -11.95
CA HIS A 40 17.93 -3.83 -13.10
C HIS A 40 17.83 -2.99 -14.36
N VAL A 41 18.93 -2.86 -15.08
CA VAL A 41 19.03 -2.16 -16.36
C VAL A 41 19.11 -3.21 -17.47
N PHE A 42 18.22 -3.11 -18.45
CA PHE A 42 18.23 -3.93 -19.66
C PHE A 42 18.77 -3.07 -20.79
N PHE A 43 19.86 -3.51 -21.42
CA PHE A 43 20.48 -2.78 -22.51
C PHE A 43 20.91 -3.72 -23.64
N ALA A 44 20.92 -3.19 -24.86
CA ALA A 44 21.48 -3.84 -26.04
C ALA A 44 22.90 -3.32 -26.27
N GLU A 45 23.85 -4.22 -26.43
CA GLU A 45 25.25 -3.96 -26.73
C GLU A 45 25.63 -4.57 -28.09
N LYS A 46 26.49 -3.90 -28.85
CA LYS A 46 26.88 -4.33 -30.19
C LYS A 46 28.27 -4.97 -30.15
N ALA A 47 28.34 -6.30 -30.37
CA ALA A 47 29.59 -7.07 -30.46
C ALA A 47 29.74 -7.65 -31.87
N GLU A 48 30.85 -7.36 -32.57
CA GLU A 48 31.24 -7.98 -33.86
C GLU A 48 30.10 -8.16 -34.89
N HIS A 49 29.24 -7.14 -35.04
CA HIS A 49 28.04 -7.08 -35.91
C HIS A 49 26.74 -7.73 -35.40
N LYS A 50 26.71 -8.29 -34.19
CA LYS A 50 25.49 -8.78 -33.54
C LYS A 50 25.11 -7.88 -32.36
N TRP A 51 23.81 -7.75 -32.13
CA TRP A 51 23.30 -7.06 -30.95
C TRP A 51 22.97 -8.09 -29.88
N ASN A 52 23.34 -7.81 -28.64
CA ASN A 52 23.12 -8.69 -27.51
C ASN A 52 22.40 -7.93 -26.40
N MET A 53 21.28 -8.47 -25.92
CA MET A 53 20.62 -7.98 -24.72
C MET A 53 21.34 -8.50 -23.49
N LYS A 54 21.83 -7.59 -22.65
CA LYS A 54 22.39 -7.87 -21.32
C LYS A 54 21.49 -7.24 -20.24
N THR A 55 21.58 -7.80 -19.03
CA THR A 55 20.92 -7.26 -17.84
C THR A 55 21.90 -7.20 -16.68
N GLN A 56 21.93 -6.08 -15.97
CA GLN A 56 22.79 -5.88 -14.81
C GLN A 56 22.10 -5.00 -13.78
N ILE A 57 22.42 -5.24 -12.51
CA ILE A 57 21.93 -4.47 -11.37
C ILE A 57 22.88 -3.30 -11.12
N PHE A 58 22.33 -2.13 -10.85
CA PHE A 58 23.09 -0.94 -10.48
C PHE A 58 22.46 -0.24 -9.29
N SER A 59 23.29 0.38 -8.46
CA SER A 59 22.90 1.33 -7.43
C SER A 59 22.54 2.69 -8.03
N ILE A 60 21.44 3.30 -7.55
CA ILE A 60 20.97 4.60 -7.99
C ILE A 60 21.64 5.68 -7.13
N ASN A 61 22.46 6.52 -7.75
CA ASN A 61 22.98 7.73 -7.12
C ASN A 61 21.91 8.83 -7.15
N ARG A 62 21.43 9.14 -8.36
CA ARG A 62 20.52 10.27 -8.58
C ARG A 62 19.67 10.11 -9.83
N VAL A 63 18.41 10.56 -9.74
CA VAL A 63 17.48 10.65 -10.87
C VAL A 63 17.16 12.11 -11.19
N GLU A 64 17.44 12.55 -12.41
CA GLU A 64 17.05 13.86 -12.94
C GLU A 64 15.92 13.72 -13.97
N MET A 65 14.68 13.55 -13.48
CA MET A 65 13.50 13.31 -14.32
C MET A 65 13.31 14.36 -15.43
N ASN A 66 13.53 15.65 -15.14
CA ASN A 66 13.34 16.73 -16.12
C ASN A 66 14.27 16.61 -17.34
N LYS A 67 15.51 16.18 -17.10
CA LYS A 67 16.51 15.94 -18.16
C LYS A 67 16.41 14.52 -18.74
N GLY A 68 15.76 13.60 -18.03
CA GLY A 68 15.67 12.19 -18.40
C GLY A 68 16.97 11.45 -18.14
N ILE A 69 17.71 11.85 -17.11
CA ILE A 69 19.02 11.29 -16.77
C ILE A 69 18.90 10.47 -15.49
N VAL A 70 19.48 9.27 -15.47
CA VAL A 70 19.69 8.48 -14.26
C VAL A 70 21.19 8.25 -14.11
N LEU A 71 21.75 8.61 -12.95
CA LEU A 71 23.16 8.41 -12.61
C LEU A 71 23.28 7.21 -11.68
N LEU A 72 24.19 6.30 -12.01
CA LEU A 72 24.45 5.05 -11.33
C LEU A 72 25.91 5.02 -10.85
N ASP A 73 26.17 4.50 -9.64
CA ASP A 73 27.49 4.57 -9.00
C ASP A 73 28.52 3.58 -9.55
N GLU A 74 28.08 2.47 -10.16
CA GLU A 74 28.98 1.44 -10.68
C GLU A 74 29.23 1.63 -12.18
N ALA A 75 30.50 1.59 -12.57
CA ALA A 75 30.92 1.51 -13.97
C ALA A 75 30.78 0.07 -14.46
N LEU A 76 30.29 -0.10 -15.70
CA LEU A 76 30.27 -1.39 -16.39
C LEU A 76 31.70 -1.96 -16.43
N SER A 77 31.90 -3.17 -15.88
CA SER A 77 33.21 -3.79 -15.60
C SER A 77 33.99 -4.24 -16.84
N ASP A 78 33.34 -4.27 -18.00
CA ASP A 78 33.94 -4.70 -19.25
C ASP A 78 34.82 -3.56 -19.80
N GLN A 79 36.15 -3.70 -19.70
CA GLN A 79 37.08 -2.90 -20.48
C GLN A 79 36.87 -3.19 -21.96
N VAL A 80 36.11 -2.35 -22.67
CA VAL A 80 36.05 -2.40 -24.13
C VAL A 80 35.97 -0.99 -24.71
N ASP A 81 36.67 -0.81 -25.83
CA ASP A 81 36.92 0.37 -26.65
C ASP A 81 35.83 1.47 -26.64
N ASP A 82 36.29 2.72 -26.81
CA ASP A 82 35.52 3.97 -27.01
C ASP A 82 34.49 3.95 -28.17
N GLN A 83 34.20 2.80 -28.79
CA GLN A 83 33.36 2.65 -29.98
C GLN A 83 32.11 1.77 -29.81
N GLU A 84 31.85 1.17 -28.64
CA GLU A 84 30.68 0.30 -28.46
C GLU A 84 29.38 1.08 -28.16
N GLU A 85 28.40 0.98 -29.07
CA GLU A 85 27.10 1.61 -28.92
C GLU A 85 26.20 0.79 -27.99
N ARG A 86 25.77 1.38 -26.86
CA ARG A 86 24.84 0.76 -25.90
C ARG A 86 23.48 1.45 -25.89
N ILE A 87 22.41 0.67 -26.07
CA ILE A 87 21.03 1.17 -26.17
C ILE A 87 20.21 0.68 -24.99
N LEU A 88 19.56 1.60 -24.29
CA LEU A 88 18.70 1.27 -23.16
C LEU A 88 17.37 0.68 -23.65
N LEU A 89 16.98 -0.48 -23.12
CA LEU A 89 15.73 -1.16 -23.45
C LEU A 89 14.67 -1.03 -22.35
N ASP A 90 15.01 -1.29 -21.08
CA ASP A 90 14.07 -1.15 -19.96
C ASP A 90 14.81 -0.92 -18.64
N ILE A 91 14.10 -0.40 -17.64
CA ILE A 91 14.58 -0.23 -16.26
C ILE A 91 13.56 -0.86 -15.31
N LYS A 92 14.00 -1.73 -14.41
CA LYS A 92 13.15 -2.35 -13.38
C LYS A 92 13.71 -2.07 -11.99
N PRO A 93 12.87 -1.76 -10.98
CA PRO A 93 13.35 -1.68 -9.61
C PRO A 93 13.80 -3.06 -9.14
N TYR A 94 14.83 -3.09 -8.30
CA TYR A 94 15.21 -4.30 -7.58
C TYR A 94 14.23 -4.53 -6.42
N PHE A 95 13.62 -5.71 -6.38
CA PHE A 95 12.68 -6.12 -5.33
C PHE A 95 13.25 -7.30 -4.54
N PRO A 96 13.66 -7.13 -3.27
CA PRO A 96 14.26 -8.22 -2.49
C PRO A 96 13.39 -9.48 -2.40
N CYS A 97 12.06 -9.34 -2.32
CA CYS A 97 11.13 -10.47 -2.31
C CYS A 97 11.09 -11.30 -3.61
N GLU A 98 11.67 -10.80 -4.70
CA GLU A 98 11.63 -11.44 -6.03
C GLU A 98 13.03 -11.68 -6.60
N ASP A 99 14.01 -10.87 -6.20
CA ASP A 99 15.35 -10.83 -6.78
C ASP A 99 16.44 -11.36 -5.82
N ALA A 100 16.14 -11.59 -4.54
CA ALA A 100 17.10 -12.05 -3.54
C ALA A 100 16.76 -13.46 -3.02
N VAL A 101 17.58 -14.45 -3.34
CA VAL A 101 17.50 -15.80 -2.77
C VAL A 101 18.48 -15.91 -1.60
N ARG A 102 18.09 -16.56 -0.49
CA ARG A 102 19.01 -16.73 0.64
C ARG A 102 20.19 -17.63 0.22
N PRO A 103 21.44 -17.25 0.52
CA PRO A 103 22.62 -18.06 0.17
C PRO A 103 22.55 -19.51 0.67
N GLU A 104 21.91 -19.74 1.82
CA GLU A 104 21.74 -21.06 2.43
C GLU A 104 20.93 -22.05 1.57
N TYR A 105 20.05 -21.53 0.71
CA TYR A 105 19.18 -22.33 -0.16
C TYR A 105 19.78 -22.56 -1.54
N LEU A 106 20.90 -21.93 -1.88
CA LEU A 106 21.57 -22.12 -3.15
C LEU A 106 22.32 -23.46 -3.15
N LYS A 107 21.88 -24.36 -4.02
CA LYS A 107 22.51 -25.66 -4.24
C LYS A 107 22.98 -25.73 -5.68
N LYS A 108 24.24 -26.14 -5.89
CA LYS A 108 24.72 -26.52 -7.21
C LYS A 108 23.99 -27.79 -7.65
N ILE A 109 23.26 -27.71 -8.76
CA ILE A 109 22.73 -28.89 -9.44
C ILE A 109 23.91 -29.47 -10.21
N VAL A 110 24.47 -30.57 -9.70
CA VAL A 110 25.53 -31.30 -10.41
C VAL A 110 24.88 -32.08 -11.54
N THR A 111 24.85 -31.52 -12.74
CA THR A 111 24.67 -32.29 -13.98
C THR A 111 26.04 -32.76 -14.46
N THR A 112 26.12 -34.05 -14.76
CA THR A 112 27.33 -34.79 -15.12
C THR A 112 27.93 -34.28 -16.43
N THR A 113 28.93 -33.39 -16.36
CA THR A 113 30.09 -33.32 -17.26
C THR A 113 31.14 -32.40 -16.63
N ASP A 114 32.21 -32.99 -16.10
CA ASP A 114 33.41 -32.28 -15.64
C ASP A 114 34.19 -31.77 -16.87
N GLU A 115 33.84 -30.60 -17.39
CA GLU A 115 34.69 -29.80 -18.30
C GLU A 115 34.14 -28.36 -18.31
N TYR A 116 34.43 -27.61 -17.25
CA TYR A 116 34.01 -26.21 -17.12
C TYR A 116 34.89 -25.31 -18.00
N GLY A 117 34.34 -24.85 -19.12
CA GLY A 117 34.66 -23.53 -19.65
C GLY A 117 33.99 -22.45 -18.79
N GLU A 118 34.66 -21.32 -18.58
CA GLU A 118 34.06 -20.13 -17.97
C GLU A 118 32.79 -19.75 -18.76
N GLN A 119 31.60 -20.01 -18.22
CA GLN A 119 30.37 -19.50 -18.80
C GLN A 119 30.31 -17.99 -18.54
N GLU A 120 30.22 -17.22 -19.62
CA GLU A 120 30.13 -15.76 -19.59
C GLU A 120 28.82 -15.33 -18.91
N TYR A 121 28.93 -14.70 -17.73
CA TYR A 121 27.81 -14.17 -16.96
C TYR A 121 27.88 -12.63 -16.93
N PRO A 122 26.78 -11.90 -17.18
CA PRO A 122 25.43 -12.38 -17.48
C PRO A 122 25.29 -12.94 -18.91
N LYS A 123 24.50 -14.01 -19.07
CA LYS A 123 24.24 -14.64 -20.37
C LYS A 123 23.60 -13.64 -21.33
N ALA A 124 24.27 -13.38 -22.46
CA ALA A 124 23.77 -12.51 -23.52
C ALA A 124 22.64 -13.16 -24.33
N PHE A 125 21.60 -12.40 -24.66
CA PHE A 125 20.53 -12.85 -25.57
C PHE A 125 20.67 -12.17 -26.92
N GLU A 126 20.79 -12.95 -28.00
CA GLU A 126 20.98 -12.41 -29.34
C GLU A 126 19.74 -11.60 -29.80
N LEU A 127 19.98 -10.43 -30.36
CA LEU A 127 19.00 -9.49 -30.90
C LEU A 127 19.27 -9.27 -32.39
N ILE A 128 18.19 -9.25 -33.18
CA ILE A 128 18.21 -8.90 -34.59
C ILE A 128 17.78 -7.44 -34.72
N CYS A 129 18.67 -6.55 -35.17
CA CYS A 129 18.31 -5.16 -35.43
C CYS A 129 17.48 -5.06 -36.72
N THR A 130 16.23 -4.62 -36.63
CA THR A 130 15.32 -4.48 -37.78
C THR A 130 15.36 -3.09 -38.40
N ASP A 131 15.64 -2.06 -37.60
CA ASP A 131 15.80 -0.68 -38.06
C ASP A 131 16.84 0.07 -37.20
N GLU A 132 17.99 0.36 -37.81
CA GLU A 132 19.10 1.09 -37.16
C GLU A 132 18.77 2.56 -36.89
N ALA A 133 17.85 3.18 -37.62
CA ALA A 133 17.48 4.58 -37.43
C ALA A 133 16.52 4.75 -36.23
N SER A 134 15.56 3.83 -36.08
CA SER A 134 14.61 3.87 -34.96
C SER A 134 15.04 3.06 -33.73
N LYS A 135 16.15 2.32 -33.83
CA LYS A 135 16.68 1.40 -32.80
C LYS A 135 15.63 0.38 -32.37
N GLN A 136 15.08 -0.32 -33.36
CA GLN A 136 14.15 -1.43 -33.18
C GLN A 136 14.88 -2.76 -33.30
N PHE A 137 14.54 -3.67 -32.40
CA PHE A 137 15.12 -5.00 -32.29
C PHE A 137 14.03 -6.06 -32.33
N GLU A 138 14.37 -7.23 -32.86
CA GLU A 138 13.58 -8.44 -32.74
C GLU A 138 14.37 -9.48 -31.95
N ILE A 139 13.70 -10.16 -31.03
CA ILE A 139 14.26 -11.25 -30.25
C ILE A 139 13.46 -12.52 -30.49
N GLU A 140 14.16 -13.63 -30.67
CA GLU A 140 13.55 -14.94 -30.77
C GLU A 140 13.18 -15.46 -29.37
N GLN A 141 11.98 -16.05 -29.25
CA GLN A 141 11.60 -16.73 -28.02
C GLN A 141 12.32 -18.09 -27.90
N ALA A 142 12.94 -18.38 -26.75
CA ALA A 142 13.51 -19.70 -26.47
C ALA A 142 12.43 -20.78 -26.25
N GLY A 143 11.23 -20.39 -25.84
CA GLY A 143 10.18 -21.35 -25.54
C GLY A 143 8.88 -20.75 -25.01
N ILE A 144 8.06 -21.61 -24.42
CA ILE A 144 6.74 -21.28 -23.87
C ILE A 144 6.61 -21.79 -22.44
N ILE A 145 6.12 -20.94 -21.55
CA ILE A 145 5.71 -21.29 -20.19
C ILE A 145 4.34 -21.96 -20.26
N ARG A 146 4.23 -23.15 -19.67
CA ARG A 146 3.02 -23.97 -19.64
C ARG A 146 2.56 -24.16 -18.20
N ASN A 147 1.27 -23.93 -17.97
CA ASN A 147 0.64 -24.17 -16.67
C ASN A 147 -0.38 -25.30 -16.84
N SER A 148 -0.09 -26.48 -16.32
CA SER A 148 -0.91 -27.68 -16.47
C SER A 148 -1.06 -28.42 -15.15
N HIS A 149 -2.31 -28.72 -14.76
CA HIS A 149 -2.62 -29.48 -13.54
C HIS A 149 -1.97 -28.94 -12.26
N GLY A 150 -1.84 -27.62 -12.14
CA GLY A 150 -1.21 -26.98 -10.97
C GLY A 150 0.32 -27.01 -10.97
N LYS A 151 0.95 -27.52 -12.03
CA LYS A 151 2.39 -27.47 -12.24
C LYS A 151 2.74 -26.47 -13.35
N THR A 152 3.83 -25.75 -13.15
CA THR A 152 4.39 -24.83 -14.14
C THR A 152 5.68 -25.41 -14.69
N TYR A 153 5.84 -25.37 -16.01
CA TYR A 153 7.07 -25.81 -16.65
C TYR A 153 7.42 -24.95 -17.87
N LEU A 154 8.71 -24.79 -18.12
CA LEU A 154 9.27 -24.18 -19.31
C LEU A 154 9.39 -25.25 -20.40
N GLN A 155 8.77 -25.02 -21.54
CA GLN A 155 8.93 -25.87 -22.74
C GLN A 155 9.87 -25.17 -23.71
N PHE A 156 11.05 -25.77 -23.94
CA PHE A 156 12.04 -25.27 -24.91
C PHE A 156 11.73 -25.73 -26.33
N GLN A 157 12.13 -24.93 -27.33
CA GLN A 157 11.93 -25.25 -28.74
C GLN A 157 13.04 -26.15 -29.30
N GLU A 158 14.30 -25.84 -29.02
CA GLU A 158 15.45 -26.50 -29.65
C GLU A 158 16.29 -27.30 -28.66
N THR A 159 17.01 -26.64 -27.77
CA THR A 159 17.93 -27.26 -26.81
C THR A 159 17.59 -26.83 -25.38
N LEU A 160 17.82 -27.72 -24.42
CA LEU A 160 17.80 -27.37 -23.02
C LEU A 160 19.10 -26.64 -22.68
N PRO A 161 19.03 -25.55 -21.91
CA PRO A 161 20.22 -24.90 -21.38
C PRO A 161 20.82 -25.73 -20.24
N ASP A 162 22.14 -25.74 -20.14
CA ASP A 162 22.83 -26.26 -18.96
C ASP A 162 22.50 -25.35 -17.76
N ILE A 163 21.90 -25.93 -16.72
CA ILE A 163 21.54 -25.26 -15.48
C ILE A 163 22.45 -25.80 -14.39
N SER A 164 23.24 -24.92 -13.79
CA SER A 164 24.17 -25.28 -12.71
C SER A 164 23.61 -25.02 -11.32
N THR A 165 22.50 -24.27 -11.20
CA THR A 165 21.92 -23.84 -9.93
C THR A 165 20.45 -24.23 -9.79
N ASN A 166 19.97 -24.37 -8.55
CA ASN A 166 18.57 -24.68 -8.28
C ASN A 166 17.61 -23.49 -8.43
N HIS A 167 18.13 -22.29 -8.68
CA HIS A 167 17.33 -21.10 -8.94
C HIS A 167 17.75 -20.51 -10.27
N ILE A 168 16.79 -20.26 -11.14
CA ILE A 168 17.06 -19.66 -12.45
C ILE A 168 16.32 -18.35 -12.59
N LYS A 169 16.93 -17.42 -13.31
CA LYS A 169 16.34 -16.15 -13.71
C LYS A 169 15.73 -16.34 -15.10
N ILE A 170 14.43 -16.13 -15.19
CA ILE A 170 13.64 -16.32 -16.40
C ILE A 170 13.31 -14.94 -16.96
N ILE A 171 13.71 -14.68 -18.20
CA ILE A 171 13.30 -13.48 -18.93
C ILE A 171 12.15 -13.86 -19.85
N TRP A 172 10.99 -13.22 -19.69
CA TRP A 172 9.76 -13.58 -20.40
C TRP A 172 8.96 -12.38 -20.85
N LEU A 173 7.90 -12.59 -21.63
CA LEU A 173 7.11 -11.50 -22.21
C LEU A 173 5.66 -11.50 -21.72
N PHE A 174 5.16 -10.32 -21.35
CA PHE A 174 3.74 -10.09 -21.10
C PHE A 174 2.91 -10.07 -22.40
N ASN A 175 2.66 -11.24 -22.99
CA ASN A 175 1.91 -11.43 -24.24
C ASN A 175 0.41 -11.07 -24.17
N LYS A 176 -0.15 -10.85 -22.98
CA LYS A 176 -1.55 -10.41 -22.83
C LYS A 176 -1.75 -8.90 -22.94
N PHE A 177 -0.67 -8.12 -23.02
CA PHE A 177 -0.70 -6.64 -23.04
C PHE A 177 -0.14 -6.07 -24.36
N GLU A 178 -0.38 -6.72 -25.50
CA GLU A 178 0.23 -6.35 -26.80
C GLU A 178 -0.37 -5.11 -27.48
N ASP A 179 -1.50 -4.57 -27.01
CA ASP A 179 -2.10 -3.36 -27.60
C ASP A 179 -1.12 -2.17 -27.54
N LYS A 180 -0.91 -1.50 -28.67
CA LYS A 180 -0.04 -0.32 -28.82
C LYS A 180 -0.36 0.79 -27.82
N ARG A 181 -1.60 0.88 -27.34
CA ARG A 181 -2.00 1.86 -26.30
C ARG A 181 -1.25 1.66 -24.98
N TYR A 182 -0.93 0.41 -24.62
CA TYR A 182 -0.20 0.08 -23.40
C TYR A 182 1.27 0.50 -23.46
N ARG A 183 1.86 0.59 -24.66
CA ARG A 183 3.28 0.96 -24.86
C ARG A 183 3.56 2.45 -24.67
N ARG A 184 2.51 3.27 -24.65
CA ARG A 184 2.58 4.73 -24.47
C ARG A 184 2.37 5.18 -23.03
N ALA A 185 2.05 4.27 -22.12
CA ALA A 185 1.86 4.63 -20.72
C ALA A 185 3.20 4.96 -20.08
N VAL A 186 3.24 6.06 -19.32
CA VAL A 186 4.44 6.51 -18.59
C VAL A 186 4.24 6.47 -17.08
N GLU A 187 2.99 6.46 -16.60
CA GLU A 187 2.70 6.45 -15.19
C GLU A 187 1.47 5.57 -14.92
N CYS A 188 1.44 4.92 -13.76
CA CYS A 188 0.30 4.15 -13.28
C CYS A 188 0.04 4.40 -11.80
N LYS A 189 -1.17 4.09 -11.32
CA LYS A 189 -1.46 4.09 -9.90
C LYS A 189 -1.33 2.64 -9.40
N PRO A 190 -0.38 2.34 -8.50
CA PRO A 190 -0.26 0.99 -7.94
C PRO A 190 -1.50 0.67 -7.08
N PRO A 191 -1.80 -0.62 -6.83
CA PRO A 191 -3.02 -1.05 -6.13
C PRO A 191 -3.02 -0.78 -4.62
N TYR A 192 -2.05 -0.03 -4.10
CA TYR A 192 -1.95 0.36 -2.69
C TYR A 192 -2.78 1.63 -2.47
N GLY A 193 -3.73 1.59 -1.51
CA GLY A 193 -4.81 2.58 -1.37
C GLY A 193 -4.37 4.04 -1.37
N ASP A 194 -3.34 4.36 -0.58
CA ASP A 194 -2.89 5.74 -0.34
C ASP A 194 -1.71 6.18 -1.22
N VAL A 195 -1.27 5.35 -2.17
CA VAL A 195 -0.08 5.64 -2.97
C VAL A 195 -0.41 6.56 -4.16
N LYS A 196 0.43 7.57 -4.34
CA LYS A 196 0.35 8.51 -5.47
C LYS A 196 0.57 7.79 -6.80
N LYS A 197 0.21 8.45 -7.90
CA LYS A 197 0.55 7.95 -9.24
C LYS A 197 2.08 7.97 -9.40
N MET A 198 2.65 6.88 -9.91
CA MET A 198 4.10 6.70 -10.01
C MET A 198 4.51 6.38 -11.45
N GLY A 199 5.78 6.61 -11.78
CA GLY A 199 6.34 6.24 -13.06
C GLY A 199 6.34 4.72 -13.23
N ILE A 200 6.08 4.23 -14.44
CA ILE A 200 5.99 2.78 -14.68
C ILE A 200 7.30 2.03 -14.37
N PHE A 201 8.47 2.69 -14.49
CA PHE A 201 9.76 2.08 -14.14
C PHE A 201 9.96 1.95 -12.64
N ALA A 202 9.17 2.64 -11.82
CA ALA A 202 9.13 2.52 -10.35
C ALA A 202 8.05 1.53 -9.87
N THR A 203 7.52 0.66 -10.75
CA THR A 203 6.42 -0.28 -10.43
C THR A 203 6.58 -1.64 -11.11
N ARG A 204 5.82 -2.64 -10.67
CA ARG A 204 5.68 -3.96 -11.34
C ARG A 204 4.66 -3.97 -12.49
N SER A 205 4.34 -2.82 -13.08
CA SER A 205 3.34 -2.72 -14.15
C SER A 205 3.74 -3.54 -15.38
N PRO A 206 2.85 -4.38 -15.96
CA PRO A 206 3.10 -5.04 -17.24
C PRO A 206 2.93 -4.10 -18.45
N VAL A 207 2.32 -2.92 -18.20
CA VAL A 207 2.11 -1.86 -19.18
C VAL A 207 3.38 -1.00 -19.23
N ARG A 208 4.32 -1.40 -20.10
CA ARG A 208 5.65 -0.79 -20.30
C ARG A 208 5.98 -0.66 -21.80
N PRO A 209 6.92 0.22 -22.21
CA PRO A 209 7.36 0.34 -23.60
C PRO A 209 7.77 -1.00 -24.20
N ASN A 210 8.52 -1.80 -23.44
CA ASN A 210 8.86 -3.17 -23.79
C ASN A 210 8.18 -4.15 -22.80
N PRO A 211 7.48 -5.20 -23.26
CA PRO A 211 6.78 -6.17 -22.40
C PRO A 211 7.70 -7.18 -21.69
N VAL A 212 8.98 -6.86 -21.53
CA VAL A 212 9.93 -7.77 -20.92
C VAL A 212 9.66 -7.86 -19.43
N ALA A 213 9.61 -9.07 -18.91
CA ALA A 213 9.45 -9.42 -17.51
C ALA A 213 10.64 -10.29 -17.11
N MET A 214 10.93 -10.29 -15.82
CA MET A 214 12.02 -11.05 -15.24
C MET A 214 11.53 -11.61 -13.92
N THR A 215 11.83 -12.88 -13.67
CA THR A 215 11.39 -13.57 -12.47
C THR A 215 12.41 -14.63 -12.10
N ILE A 216 12.77 -14.71 -10.82
CA ILE A 216 13.51 -15.85 -10.29
C ILE A 216 12.52 -16.99 -10.04
N ALA A 217 12.92 -18.21 -10.41
CA ALA A 217 12.12 -19.40 -10.17
C ALA A 217 13.00 -20.53 -9.63
N TYR A 218 12.42 -21.35 -8.77
CA TYR A 218 13.04 -22.56 -8.25
C TYR A 218 12.87 -23.69 -9.24
N VAL A 219 13.95 -24.42 -9.54
CA VAL A 219 13.96 -25.59 -10.43
C VAL A 219 13.59 -26.83 -9.63
N GLU A 220 12.40 -27.40 -9.89
CA GLU A 220 11.94 -28.63 -9.24
C GLU A 220 12.51 -29.88 -9.89
N LYS A 221 12.50 -29.89 -11.24
CA LYS A 221 12.91 -31.05 -12.04
C LYS A 221 13.28 -30.61 -13.45
N VAL A 222 14.40 -31.13 -13.94
CA VAL A 222 14.78 -31.05 -15.36
C VAL A 222 14.38 -32.35 -16.05
N ASP A 223 13.78 -32.25 -17.23
CA ASP A 223 13.30 -33.36 -18.04
C ASP A 223 13.89 -33.24 -19.46
N ASP A 224 15.02 -33.92 -19.67
CA ASP A 224 15.81 -33.85 -20.90
C ASP A 224 15.10 -34.47 -22.10
N GLU A 225 14.32 -35.54 -21.86
CA GLU A 225 13.59 -36.26 -22.92
C GLU A 225 12.56 -35.35 -23.59
N TYR A 226 11.82 -34.58 -22.78
CA TYR A 226 10.76 -33.70 -23.29
C TYR A 226 11.19 -32.24 -23.46
N LYS A 227 12.46 -31.93 -23.19
CA LYS A 227 13.01 -30.56 -23.22
C LYS A 227 12.23 -29.60 -22.32
N ARG A 228 11.96 -30.02 -21.08
CA ARG A 228 11.13 -29.28 -20.12
C ARG A 228 11.85 -29.06 -18.80
N ILE A 229 11.57 -27.92 -18.17
CA ILE A 229 12.06 -27.60 -16.83
C ILE A 229 10.87 -27.24 -15.97
N TYR A 230 10.58 -28.07 -14.97
CA TYR A 230 9.55 -27.82 -13.98
C TYR A 230 10.05 -26.80 -12.98
N ILE A 231 9.23 -25.77 -12.74
CA ILE A 231 9.61 -24.62 -11.93
C ILE A 231 8.48 -24.19 -10.99
N SER A 232 8.86 -23.57 -9.89
CA SER A 232 7.96 -22.88 -8.96
C SER A 232 8.41 -21.44 -8.70
N GLY A 233 7.49 -20.58 -8.26
CA GLY A 233 7.76 -19.16 -7.98
C GLY A 233 7.52 -18.18 -9.12
N ILE A 234 7.05 -18.65 -10.29
CA ILE A 234 6.62 -17.78 -11.39
C ILE A 234 5.10 -17.62 -11.45
N GLU A 235 4.64 -16.38 -11.58
CA GLU A 235 3.23 -16.03 -11.82
C GLU A 235 3.03 -15.63 -13.29
N SER A 236 2.79 -16.60 -14.16
CA SER A 236 2.54 -16.37 -15.59
C SER A 236 1.19 -16.94 -16.04
N PHE A 237 0.72 -16.54 -17.23
CA PHE A 237 -0.40 -17.21 -17.89
C PHE A 237 0.07 -18.46 -18.64
N ASP A 238 -0.84 -19.40 -18.90
CA ASP A 238 -0.53 -20.52 -19.79
C ASP A 238 -0.25 -20.00 -21.22
N LYS A 239 0.75 -20.62 -21.87
CA LYS A 239 1.25 -20.23 -23.20
C LYS A 239 1.93 -18.86 -23.24
N THR A 240 2.54 -18.43 -22.15
CA THR A 240 3.34 -17.20 -22.12
C THR A 240 4.73 -17.46 -22.73
N PRO A 241 5.18 -16.69 -23.73
CA PRO A 241 6.50 -16.89 -24.32
C PRO A 241 7.60 -16.39 -23.37
N PHE A 242 8.70 -17.13 -23.32
CA PHE A 242 9.91 -16.69 -22.63
C PHE A 242 11.07 -16.52 -23.62
N LEU A 243 11.91 -15.51 -23.35
CA LEU A 243 13.05 -15.14 -24.19
C LEU A 243 14.26 -16.01 -23.88
N GLY A 244 14.49 -16.32 -22.60
CA GLY A 244 15.50 -17.27 -22.20
C GLY A 244 15.66 -17.35 -20.69
N VAL A 245 16.65 -18.13 -20.26
CA VAL A 245 16.95 -18.39 -18.85
C VAL A 245 18.46 -18.29 -18.59
N CYS A 246 18.82 -17.84 -17.39
CA CYS A 246 20.18 -17.87 -16.86
C CYS A 246 20.17 -18.37 -15.42
N ASP A 247 21.30 -18.92 -14.96
CA ASP A 247 21.48 -19.31 -13.56
C ASP A 247 21.43 -18.08 -12.64
N TYR A 248 20.95 -18.27 -11.41
CA TYR A 248 21.02 -17.24 -10.37
C TYR A 248 22.32 -17.40 -9.58
N HIS A 249 23.12 -16.32 -9.51
CA HIS A 249 24.36 -16.31 -8.73
C HIS A 249 24.30 -15.24 -7.65
N ALA A 250 24.44 -15.64 -6.38
CA ALA A 250 24.44 -14.70 -5.25
C ALA A 250 25.51 -13.61 -5.41
N ASP A 251 26.69 -13.94 -5.92
CA ASP A 251 27.81 -12.98 -6.06
C ASP A 251 27.47 -11.78 -6.97
N TYR A 252 26.54 -11.94 -7.91
CA TYR A 252 26.18 -10.91 -8.89
C TYR A 252 24.73 -10.42 -8.75
N ASP A 253 23.80 -11.27 -8.31
CA ASP A 253 22.36 -10.95 -8.25
C ASP A 253 21.87 -10.61 -6.82
N LEU A 254 22.61 -10.96 -5.76
CA LEU A 254 22.22 -10.64 -4.38
C LEU A 254 22.80 -9.29 -3.94
N ILE A 255 21.92 -8.40 -3.50
CA ILE A 255 22.30 -7.12 -2.91
C ILE A 255 21.84 -7.11 -1.44
N GLU A 256 22.77 -6.95 -0.49
CA GLU A 256 22.46 -7.01 0.94
C GLU A 256 21.82 -5.70 1.46
N ASN A 257 22.30 -4.54 1.00
CA ASN A 257 21.91 -3.23 1.52
C ASN A 257 20.86 -2.55 0.62
N VAL A 258 19.71 -3.19 0.44
CA VAL A 258 18.61 -2.64 -0.37
C VAL A 258 17.65 -1.81 0.47
N SER A 259 17.49 -0.54 0.08
CA SER A 259 16.37 0.31 0.49
C SER A 259 15.27 0.30 -0.57
N VAL A 260 14.03 0.09 -0.12
CA VAL A 260 12.80 0.14 -0.91
C VAL A 260 11.88 1.24 -0.36
N PRO A 261 10.91 1.73 -1.14
CA PRO A 261 10.00 2.77 -0.65
C PRO A 261 9.10 2.29 0.50
N GLU A 262 8.72 3.20 1.41
CA GLU A 262 7.89 2.94 2.60
C GLU A 262 6.63 2.09 2.32
N TRP A 263 5.96 2.31 1.20
CA TRP A 263 4.73 1.57 0.87
C TRP A 263 4.97 0.11 0.45
N ILE A 264 6.21 -0.30 0.24
CA ILE A 264 6.64 -1.68 -0.07
C ILE A 264 7.46 -2.27 1.08
N GLU A 265 7.83 -1.48 2.08
CA GLU A 265 8.70 -1.92 3.18
C GLU A 265 8.15 -3.12 3.98
N HIS A 266 6.82 -3.31 3.97
CA HIS A 266 6.15 -4.46 4.57
C HIS A 266 6.35 -5.79 3.81
N TRP A 267 6.98 -5.77 2.63
CA TRP A 267 7.24 -6.97 1.83
C TRP A 267 8.37 -7.81 2.43
N PRO A 268 8.36 -9.14 2.21
CA PRO A 268 9.46 -10.00 2.59
C PRO A 268 10.79 -9.52 1.99
N LYS A 269 11.89 -9.70 2.72
CA LYS A 269 13.24 -9.36 2.24
C LYS A 269 13.85 -10.41 1.32
N TRP A 270 13.20 -11.55 1.18
CA TRP A 270 13.72 -12.73 0.49
C TRP A 270 12.66 -13.32 -0.42
N PHE A 271 13.13 -13.95 -1.49
CA PHE A 271 12.34 -14.82 -2.34
C PHE A 271 11.71 -15.95 -1.51
N PRO A 272 10.40 -16.20 -1.64
CA PRO A 272 9.73 -17.25 -0.88
C PRO A 272 10.20 -18.63 -1.32
N GLU A 273 10.96 -19.31 -0.45
CA GLU A 273 11.48 -20.63 -0.71
C GLU A 273 10.40 -21.72 -0.53
N PRO A 274 10.43 -22.84 -1.27
CA PRO A 274 9.43 -23.90 -1.15
C PRO A 274 9.31 -24.49 0.28
N ASP A 275 10.38 -24.45 1.06
CA ASP A 275 10.39 -24.93 2.46
C ASP A 275 9.90 -23.87 3.46
N ASP A 276 9.91 -22.57 3.11
CA ASP A 276 9.31 -21.51 3.95
C ASP A 276 7.78 -21.72 4.09
N ALA A 277 7.14 -22.34 3.10
CA ALA A 277 5.73 -22.74 3.17
C ALA A 277 5.45 -23.83 4.23
N LYS A 278 6.48 -24.57 4.68
CA LYS A 278 6.38 -25.51 5.81
C LYS A 278 6.67 -24.83 7.16
N LEU A 279 7.31 -23.66 7.15
CA LEU A 279 7.88 -22.99 8.33
C LEU A 279 7.06 -21.79 8.84
N GLN A 280 6.00 -21.37 8.15
CA GLN A 280 5.09 -20.30 8.60
C GLN A 280 3.74 -20.82 9.15
N ILE A 281 3.79 -21.86 9.97
CA ILE A 281 2.70 -22.17 10.90
C ILE A 281 3.30 -22.13 12.30
N THR A 282 3.31 -20.96 12.93
CA THR A 282 3.45 -20.88 14.40
C THR A 282 2.18 -21.49 15.00
N PRO A 283 2.26 -22.61 15.72
CA PRO A 283 1.11 -23.40 16.15
C PRO A 283 0.47 -22.84 17.43
N ASP A 284 0.31 -21.52 17.53
CA ASP A 284 -0.13 -20.86 18.77
C ASP A 284 -1.24 -19.82 18.54
N VAL A 285 -2.15 -20.04 17.60
CA VAL A 285 -3.53 -19.51 17.71
C VAL A 285 -4.49 -20.50 17.06
N ALA A 286 -5.35 -21.09 17.89
CA ALA A 286 -6.37 -22.07 17.55
C ALA A 286 -7.15 -21.75 16.27
N THR A 287 -7.11 -22.67 15.29
CA THR A 287 -8.24 -23.53 14.88
C THR A 287 -7.74 -24.54 13.85
N ASP A 288 -7.00 -25.54 14.31
CA ASP A 288 -6.68 -26.72 13.49
C ASP A 288 -7.92 -27.61 13.38
N ILE A 289 -8.83 -27.23 12.50
CA ILE A 289 -9.38 -28.25 11.62
C ILE A 289 -8.34 -28.35 10.51
N ASN A 290 -7.50 -29.38 10.61
CA ASN A 290 -6.41 -29.71 9.72
C ASN A 290 -6.94 -29.75 8.27
N LEU A 291 -6.86 -28.61 7.58
CA LEU A 291 -7.47 -28.39 6.27
C LEU A 291 -6.92 -29.40 5.27
N ASP A 292 -5.67 -29.83 5.43
CA ASP A 292 -5.04 -30.87 4.63
C ASP A 292 -5.62 -32.27 4.88
N GLU A 293 -5.98 -32.62 6.12
CA GLU A 293 -6.72 -33.86 6.38
C GLU A 293 -8.14 -33.78 5.84
N TRP A 294 -8.81 -32.64 5.99
CA TRP A 294 -10.14 -32.42 5.43
C TRP A 294 -10.13 -32.45 3.89
N LEU A 295 -9.12 -31.89 3.22
CA LEU A 295 -8.93 -31.92 1.77
C LEU A 295 -8.53 -33.31 1.26
N LYS A 296 -7.81 -34.10 2.06
CA LYS A 296 -7.53 -35.52 1.77
C LYS A 296 -8.79 -36.39 1.90
N GLN A 297 -9.64 -36.09 2.88
CA GLN A 297 -10.93 -36.78 3.10
C GLN A 297 -12.03 -36.32 2.14
N ASN A 298 -11.95 -35.08 1.65
CA ASN A 298 -12.88 -34.45 0.71
C ASN A 298 -12.08 -33.99 -0.53
N PRO A 299 -11.70 -34.93 -1.43
CA PRO A 299 -10.98 -34.59 -2.64
C PRO A 299 -11.77 -33.56 -3.45
N LYS A 300 -11.07 -32.61 -4.09
CA LYS A 300 -11.66 -31.60 -4.98
C LYS A 300 -12.57 -32.29 -6.00
N THR A 301 -13.88 -32.27 -5.78
CA THR A 301 -14.86 -32.66 -6.78
C THR A 301 -14.90 -31.57 -7.84
N ASP A 302 -14.55 -31.97 -9.07
CA ASP A 302 -14.59 -31.24 -10.33
C ASP A 302 -14.23 -29.75 -10.28
N THR A 303 -13.07 -29.44 -10.88
CA THR A 303 -12.78 -28.08 -11.31
C THR A 303 -13.80 -27.74 -12.39
N VAL A 304 -14.84 -26.98 -12.05
CA VAL A 304 -15.81 -26.53 -13.06
C VAL A 304 -15.07 -25.56 -14.00
N HIS A 305 -14.65 -26.08 -15.14
CA HIS A 305 -14.15 -25.26 -16.22
C HIS A 305 -15.30 -24.34 -16.67
N VAL A 306 -15.07 -23.02 -16.63
CA VAL A 306 -15.95 -22.05 -17.29
C VAL A 306 -15.86 -22.32 -18.79
N LEU A 307 -16.71 -23.21 -19.27
CA LEU A 307 -16.80 -23.56 -20.68
C LEU A 307 -17.37 -22.35 -21.41
N SER A 308 -16.59 -21.80 -22.34
CA SER A 308 -16.98 -20.69 -23.21
C SER A 308 -18.03 -21.10 -24.27
N LYS A 309 -18.57 -22.32 -24.20
CA LYS A 309 -19.65 -22.80 -25.06
C LYS A 309 -20.63 -23.65 -24.25
N LEU A 310 -21.90 -23.24 -24.35
CA LEU A 310 -23.09 -23.97 -23.93
C LEU A 310 -22.99 -25.43 -24.41
N GLN A 311 -23.01 -26.36 -23.47
CA GLN A 311 -23.64 -27.65 -23.70
C GLN A 311 -24.98 -27.59 -22.97
N ASP A 312 -26.05 -27.81 -23.72
CA ASP A 312 -27.39 -27.96 -23.18
C ASP A 312 -27.40 -29.15 -22.22
N VAL A 313 -27.48 -28.87 -20.92
CA VAL A 313 -27.82 -29.88 -19.93
C VAL A 313 -29.34 -29.97 -19.91
N GLU A 314 -29.88 -30.86 -20.73
CA GLU A 314 -31.26 -31.28 -20.63
C GLU A 314 -31.48 -32.01 -19.30
N GLY A 315 -32.35 -31.45 -18.45
CA GLY A 315 -33.17 -32.24 -17.52
C GLY A 315 -32.62 -32.49 -16.12
N THR A 316 -33.27 -31.81 -15.17
CA THR A 316 -33.58 -32.27 -13.79
C THR A 316 -32.47 -32.24 -12.73
N GLY A 317 -32.53 -31.21 -11.86
CA GLY A 317 -31.82 -31.18 -10.57
C GLY A 317 -31.43 -29.77 -10.08
N HIS A 318 -32.38 -28.90 -9.77
CA HIS A 318 -32.11 -27.66 -9.01
C HIS A 318 -31.78 -27.95 -7.52
N SER A 319 -30.91 -28.91 -7.23
CA SER A 319 -30.66 -29.37 -5.84
C SER A 319 -29.25 -29.11 -5.32
N ASP A 320 -28.23 -28.98 -6.16
CA ASP A 320 -26.84 -29.13 -5.69
C ASP A 320 -26.06 -27.80 -5.59
N GLY A 321 -26.64 -26.66 -5.97
CA GLY A 321 -25.98 -25.36 -5.83
C GLY A 321 -26.80 -24.13 -6.18
N ILE A 322 -26.18 -22.96 -5.99
CA ILE A 322 -26.69 -21.64 -6.40
C ILE A 322 -26.39 -21.45 -7.88
N TYR A 323 -27.42 -21.39 -8.71
CA TYR A 323 -27.28 -21.22 -10.15
C TYR A 323 -27.49 -19.73 -10.51
N ILE A 324 -26.50 -19.15 -11.20
CA ILE A 324 -26.52 -17.78 -11.70
C ILE A 324 -26.49 -17.86 -13.22
N GLN A 325 -27.49 -17.28 -13.89
CA GLN A 325 -27.59 -17.25 -15.35
C GLN A 325 -27.51 -15.82 -15.89
N GLY A 326 -26.62 -15.61 -16.86
CA GLY A 326 -26.56 -14.36 -17.62
C GLY A 326 -26.26 -13.12 -16.79
N ALA A 327 -25.33 -13.19 -15.83
CA ALA A 327 -24.92 -12.05 -15.02
C ALA A 327 -24.19 -10.99 -15.88
N ARG A 328 -24.71 -9.76 -15.87
CA ARG A 328 -24.26 -8.61 -16.70
C ARG A 328 -23.99 -7.35 -15.88
N GLU A 329 -23.89 -7.48 -14.57
CA GLU A 329 -23.60 -6.36 -13.67
C GLU A 329 -22.19 -5.82 -13.90
N ASN A 330 -22.06 -4.49 -14.01
CA ASN A 330 -20.81 -3.80 -14.30
C ASN A 330 -20.10 -4.30 -15.57
N ASN A 331 -19.00 -5.03 -15.40
CA ASN A 331 -18.11 -5.51 -16.46
C ASN A 331 -18.33 -6.99 -16.81
N LEU A 332 -19.34 -7.65 -16.22
CA LEU A 332 -19.67 -9.05 -16.50
C LEU A 332 -20.29 -9.19 -17.90
N LYS A 333 -19.84 -10.20 -18.65
CA LYS A 333 -20.22 -10.43 -20.05
C LYS A 333 -21.28 -11.53 -20.20
N GLY A 334 -22.35 -11.49 -19.41
CA GLY A 334 -23.40 -12.51 -19.44
C GLY A 334 -22.92 -13.86 -18.88
N LEU A 335 -22.28 -13.82 -17.71
CA LEU A 335 -21.71 -15.01 -17.08
C LEU A 335 -22.80 -15.94 -16.54
N THR A 336 -22.70 -17.23 -16.84
CA THR A 336 -23.52 -18.29 -16.23
C THR A 336 -22.61 -19.21 -15.42
N VAL A 337 -22.94 -19.45 -14.15
CA VAL A 337 -22.14 -20.25 -13.22
C VAL A 337 -23.01 -20.90 -12.15
N THR A 338 -22.65 -22.12 -11.75
CA THR A 338 -23.24 -22.82 -10.60
C THR A 338 -22.24 -22.85 -9.45
N ILE A 339 -22.64 -22.40 -8.27
CA ILE A 339 -21.84 -22.44 -7.04
C ILE A 339 -22.37 -23.58 -6.17
N PRO A 340 -21.58 -24.64 -5.88
CA PRO A 340 -22.06 -25.77 -5.10
C PRO A 340 -22.39 -25.38 -3.66
N TYR A 341 -23.42 -25.98 -3.08
CA TYR A 341 -23.71 -25.80 -1.65
C TYR A 341 -22.68 -26.49 -0.77
N THR A 342 -22.59 -26.06 0.49
CA THR A 342 -21.76 -26.71 1.54
C THR A 342 -20.27 -26.83 1.23
N GLN A 343 -19.78 -26.08 0.23
CA GLN A 343 -18.39 -26.06 -0.18
C GLN A 343 -17.79 -24.66 -0.05
N ILE A 344 -16.51 -24.58 0.29
CA ILE A 344 -15.75 -23.33 0.27
C ILE A 344 -15.39 -23.04 -1.19
N THR A 345 -16.10 -22.08 -1.79
CA THR A 345 -15.86 -21.65 -3.17
C THR A 345 -15.00 -20.39 -3.20
N ALA A 346 -13.83 -20.45 -3.83
CA ALA A 346 -12.95 -19.31 -4.03
C ALA A 346 -13.11 -18.71 -5.44
N VAL A 347 -13.31 -17.40 -5.53
CA VAL A 347 -13.38 -16.66 -6.81
C VAL A 347 -12.06 -15.90 -7.02
N VAL A 348 -11.23 -16.39 -7.95
CA VAL A 348 -9.88 -15.88 -8.22
C VAL A 348 -9.77 -15.15 -9.56
N GLY A 349 -8.80 -14.23 -9.69
CA GLY A 349 -8.53 -13.52 -10.95
C GLY A 349 -7.94 -12.12 -10.76
N VAL A 350 -7.45 -11.51 -11.85
CA VAL A 350 -6.78 -10.19 -11.85
C VAL A 350 -7.70 -9.05 -11.35
N SER A 351 -7.12 -7.98 -10.79
CA SER A 351 -7.89 -6.81 -10.38
C SER A 351 -8.72 -6.25 -11.55
N GLY A 352 -9.98 -5.91 -11.30
CA GLY A 352 -10.91 -5.48 -12.34
C GLY A 352 -11.48 -6.59 -13.23
N SER A 353 -11.24 -7.88 -12.95
CA SER A 353 -11.83 -8.99 -13.72
C SER A 353 -13.35 -9.19 -13.50
N GLY A 354 -13.94 -8.51 -12.51
CA GLY A 354 -15.36 -8.63 -12.18
C GLY A 354 -15.69 -9.57 -11.01
N LYS A 355 -14.69 -10.00 -10.22
CA LYS A 355 -14.91 -10.84 -9.01
C LYS A 355 -15.91 -10.21 -8.04
N SER A 356 -15.68 -8.94 -7.68
CA SER A 356 -16.57 -8.20 -6.78
C SER A 356 -17.94 -7.99 -7.41
N SER A 357 -18.00 -7.72 -8.72
CA SER A 357 -19.27 -7.61 -9.46
C SER A 357 -20.08 -8.91 -9.35
N LEU A 358 -19.43 -10.07 -9.49
CA LEU A 358 -20.09 -11.37 -9.36
C LEU A 358 -20.52 -11.65 -7.91
N VAL A 359 -19.59 -11.62 -6.95
CA VAL A 359 -19.89 -12.05 -5.58
C VAL A 359 -20.76 -11.05 -4.83
N ARG A 360 -20.40 -9.76 -4.85
CA ARG A 360 -21.07 -8.71 -4.07
C ARG A 360 -22.29 -8.16 -4.82
N ASP A 361 -22.07 -7.71 -6.05
CA ASP A 361 -23.06 -6.88 -6.75
C ASP A 361 -24.15 -7.73 -7.43
N THR A 362 -23.92 -9.02 -7.71
CA THR A 362 -24.95 -9.94 -8.22
C THR A 362 -25.42 -10.97 -7.22
N LEU A 363 -24.54 -11.87 -6.75
CA LEU A 363 -24.94 -12.99 -5.90
C LEU A 363 -25.47 -12.52 -4.55
N TYR A 364 -24.67 -11.76 -3.80
CA TYR A 364 -25.08 -11.26 -2.49
C TYR A 364 -26.27 -10.30 -2.59
N ALA A 365 -26.25 -9.37 -3.56
CA ALA A 365 -27.35 -8.45 -3.79
C ALA A 365 -28.68 -9.17 -4.05
N GLU A 366 -28.69 -10.19 -4.90
CA GLU A 366 -29.91 -10.95 -5.21
C GLU A 366 -30.37 -11.82 -4.04
N CYS A 367 -29.45 -12.46 -3.31
CA CYS A 367 -29.79 -13.23 -2.12
C CYS A 367 -30.38 -12.34 -1.02
N LYS A 368 -29.77 -11.18 -0.76
CA LYS A 368 -30.25 -10.19 0.21
C LYS A 368 -31.63 -9.65 -0.19
N ARG A 369 -31.81 -9.26 -1.45
CA ARG A 369 -33.09 -8.77 -1.98
C ARG A 369 -34.22 -9.78 -1.78
N ARG A 370 -33.96 -11.07 -1.99
CA ARG A 370 -34.97 -12.13 -1.78
C ARG A 370 -35.29 -12.35 -0.31
N MET A 371 -34.29 -12.26 0.56
CA MET A 371 -34.49 -12.36 2.01
C MET A 371 -35.35 -11.20 2.53
N GLU A 372 -35.04 -9.96 2.16
CA GLU A 372 -35.81 -8.79 2.59
C GLU A 372 -37.24 -8.81 2.07
N TYR A 373 -37.46 -9.36 0.87
CA TYR A 373 -38.79 -9.60 0.31
C TYR A 373 -39.64 -10.54 1.19
N LEU A 374 -39.02 -11.53 1.87
CA LEU A 374 -39.71 -12.42 2.80
C LEU A 374 -40.02 -11.72 4.15
N CYS A 375 -39.17 -10.81 4.60
CA CYS A 375 -39.27 -10.11 5.89
C CYS A 375 -40.21 -8.89 5.88
N ASN A 376 -40.99 -8.66 4.81
CA ASN A 376 -41.95 -7.56 4.64
C ASN A 376 -41.36 -6.13 4.58
N ASP A 377 -40.04 -5.97 4.42
CA ASP A 377 -39.46 -4.66 4.13
C ASP A 377 -39.65 -4.32 2.64
N ARG A 378 -40.62 -3.44 2.35
CA ARG A 378 -40.90 -2.95 0.98
C ARG A 378 -39.88 -1.93 0.48
N HIS A 379 -38.68 -1.88 1.06
CA HIS A 379 -37.58 -1.14 0.46
C HIS A 379 -37.09 -1.95 -0.75
N LEU A 380 -37.52 -1.55 -1.93
CA LEU A 380 -37.15 -2.17 -3.20
C LEU A 380 -35.64 -2.00 -3.43
N LEU A 381 -34.83 -2.91 -2.90
CA LEU A 381 -33.44 -3.04 -3.32
C LEU A 381 -33.41 -3.20 -4.84
N GLN A 382 -32.53 -2.44 -5.49
CA GLN A 382 -32.36 -2.48 -6.94
C GLN A 382 -32.06 -3.92 -7.36
N LYS A 383 -32.85 -4.45 -8.30
CA LYS A 383 -32.60 -5.76 -8.86
C LYS A 383 -31.29 -5.71 -9.65
N PRO A 384 -30.31 -6.59 -9.37
CA PRO A 384 -29.09 -6.66 -10.16
C PRO A 384 -29.38 -7.11 -11.60
N ASN A 385 -28.51 -6.73 -12.52
CA ASN A 385 -28.58 -7.08 -13.94
C ASN A 385 -28.15 -8.53 -14.14
N VAL A 386 -29.08 -9.45 -13.91
CA VAL A 386 -28.95 -10.89 -14.08
C VAL A 386 -30.26 -11.45 -14.61
N GLU A 387 -30.18 -12.45 -15.49
CA GLU A 387 -31.37 -13.04 -16.10
C GLU A 387 -32.16 -13.83 -15.05
N THR A 388 -31.51 -14.84 -14.46
CA THR A 388 -32.10 -15.65 -13.39
C THR A 388 -31.03 -16.05 -12.38
N VAL A 389 -31.40 -16.04 -11.11
CA VAL A 389 -30.64 -16.72 -10.04
C VAL A 389 -31.57 -17.71 -9.37
N SER A 390 -31.16 -18.95 -9.15
CA SER A 390 -31.91 -19.94 -8.37
C SER A 390 -31.03 -20.53 -7.28
N GLY A 391 -31.65 -21.04 -6.21
CA GLY A 391 -30.92 -21.56 -5.06
C GLY A 391 -30.34 -20.50 -4.11
N CYS A 392 -30.90 -19.28 -4.07
CA CYS A 392 -30.44 -18.27 -3.12
C CYS A 392 -30.71 -18.71 -1.67
N ILE A 393 -29.66 -18.74 -0.86
CA ILE A 393 -29.73 -18.90 0.60
C ILE A 393 -29.55 -17.55 1.30
N PRO A 394 -29.92 -17.43 2.58
CA PRO A 394 -29.58 -16.25 3.36
C PRO A 394 -28.08 -15.98 3.35
N ALA A 395 -27.67 -14.88 2.71
CA ALA A 395 -26.28 -14.54 2.50
C ALA A 395 -25.84 -13.45 3.48
N VAL A 396 -24.67 -13.62 4.08
CA VAL A 396 -23.99 -12.62 4.90
C VAL A 396 -22.70 -12.23 4.18
N MET A 397 -22.54 -10.93 3.93
CA MET A 397 -21.31 -10.41 3.34
C MET A 397 -20.38 -9.94 4.44
N ILE A 398 -19.19 -10.53 4.50
CA ILE A 398 -18.10 -10.09 5.36
C ILE A 398 -17.13 -9.29 4.47
N SER A 399 -17.08 -7.97 4.67
CA SER A 399 -16.22 -7.06 3.90
C SER A 399 -15.06 -6.56 4.74
N GLN A 400 -13.95 -6.18 4.09
CA GLN A 400 -12.80 -5.56 4.74
C GLN A 400 -13.01 -4.08 5.13
N ASN A 401 -14.24 -3.54 4.99
CA ASN A 401 -14.50 -2.18 5.42
C ASN A 401 -14.19 -2.06 6.91
N GLY A 402 -13.35 -1.08 7.29
CA GLY A 402 -12.99 -0.84 8.68
C GLY A 402 -14.22 -0.72 9.56
N LEU A 403 -14.13 -1.26 10.78
CA LEU A 403 -15.16 -1.14 11.80
C LEU A 403 -15.46 0.34 12.05
N ARG A 404 -16.58 0.82 11.54
CA ARG A 404 -17.04 2.19 11.79
C ARG A 404 -17.69 2.23 13.16
N GLY A 405 -16.89 2.52 14.18
CA GLY A 405 -17.37 2.84 15.53
C GLY A 405 -17.48 4.35 15.72
N ASN A 406 -18.38 4.78 16.61
CA ASN A 406 -18.28 6.11 17.22
C ASN A 406 -17.16 6.10 18.28
N SER A 407 -16.77 7.26 18.81
CA SER A 407 -15.70 7.37 19.83
C SER A 407 -15.98 6.55 21.11
N GLN A 408 -17.25 6.23 21.37
CA GLN A 408 -17.68 5.40 22.50
C GLN A 408 -17.70 3.89 22.19
N SER A 409 -17.61 3.51 20.92
CA SER A 409 -17.58 2.11 20.51
C SER A 409 -16.21 1.50 20.82
N THR A 410 -16.23 0.37 21.52
CA THR A 410 -15.07 -0.46 21.80
C THR A 410 -15.23 -1.82 21.13
N ILE A 411 -14.14 -2.60 21.09
CA ILE A 411 -14.19 -4.01 20.70
C ILE A 411 -15.20 -4.76 21.57
N GLY A 412 -15.23 -4.48 22.88
CA GLY A 412 -16.17 -5.10 23.82
C GLY A 412 -17.64 -4.84 23.48
N THR A 413 -17.98 -3.63 23.02
CA THR A 413 -19.35 -3.35 22.53
C THR A 413 -19.61 -4.00 21.17
N TYR A 414 -18.61 -4.06 20.29
CA TYR A 414 -18.77 -4.64 18.96
C TYR A 414 -19.04 -6.16 19.02
N THR A 415 -18.34 -6.86 19.90
CA THR A 415 -18.51 -8.31 20.11
C THR A 415 -19.64 -8.64 21.08
N SER A 416 -20.34 -7.62 21.62
CA SER A 416 -21.28 -7.76 22.75
C SER A 416 -20.66 -8.36 24.02
N ALA A 417 -19.34 -8.56 24.09
CA ALA A 417 -18.66 -9.08 25.27
C ALA A 417 -18.87 -8.18 26.49
N TYR A 418 -18.93 -6.87 26.27
CA TYR A 418 -19.22 -5.89 27.31
C TYR A 418 -20.60 -6.10 27.92
N ASP A 419 -21.62 -6.49 27.14
CA ASP A 419 -22.97 -6.74 27.63
C ASP A 419 -22.98 -7.91 28.62
N TYR A 420 -22.28 -8.99 28.28
CA TYR A 420 -22.12 -10.13 29.17
C TYR A 420 -21.33 -9.78 30.42
N LEU A 421 -20.25 -9.02 30.30
CA LEU A 421 -19.48 -8.56 31.46
C LEU A 421 -20.36 -7.76 32.42
N ARG A 422 -21.15 -6.80 31.92
CA ARG A 422 -22.07 -6.01 32.77
C ARG A 422 -23.05 -6.89 33.54
N ILE A 423 -23.58 -7.94 32.91
CA ILE A 423 -24.47 -8.92 33.57
C ILE A 423 -23.71 -9.70 34.65
N ILE A 424 -22.50 -10.18 34.35
CA ILE A 424 -21.66 -10.95 35.29
C ILE A 424 -21.30 -10.08 36.50
N TYR A 425 -20.81 -8.86 36.29
CA TYR A 425 -20.46 -7.92 37.35
C TYR A 425 -21.68 -7.51 38.18
N ALA A 426 -22.85 -7.32 37.57
CA ALA A 426 -24.07 -7.05 38.33
C ALA A 426 -24.55 -8.26 39.15
N SER A 427 -24.25 -9.48 38.70
CA SER A 427 -24.72 -10.71 39.36
C SER A 427 -23.79 -11.18 40.48
N ILE A 428 -22.47 -11.07 40.29
CA ILE A 428 -21.45 -11.61 41.20
C ILE A 428 -20.72 -10.49 41.96
N GLY A 429 -20.66 -9.29 41.39
CA GLY A 429 -19.90 -8.18 41.95
C GLY A 429 -20.51 -7.63 43.23
N THR A 430 -19.66 -7.34 44.21
CA THR A 430 -20.01 -6.60 45.43
C THR A 430 -19.59 -5.15 45.27
N ARG A 431 -20.55 -4.22 45.28
CA ARG A 431 -20.26 -2.78 45.25
C ARG A 431 -19.65 -2.35 46.58
N HIS A 432 -18.61 -1.53 46.52
CA HIS A 432 -18.01 -0.91 47.71
C HIS A 432 -18.16 0.61 47.62
N SER A 433 -18.30 1.28 48.76
CA SER A 433 -18.27 2.73 48.81
C SER A 433 -16.85 3.27 48.57
N THR A 434 -16.69 4.22 47.66
CA THR A 434 -15.41 4.91 47.38
C THR A 434 -14.83 5.65 48.58
N LYS A 435 -15.65 6.04 49.57
CA LYS A 435 -15.22 6.82 50.75
C LYS A 435 -14.82 5.96 51.95
N CYS A 436 -15.52 4.85 52.18
CA CYS A 436 -15.36 4.04 53.40
C CYS A 436 -15.22 2.53 53.14
N ASN A 437 -15.18 2.11 51.87
CA ASN A 437 -15.07 0.73 51.41
C ASN A 437 -16.15 -0.22 51.98
N TYR A 438 -17.30 0.31 52.41
CA TYR A 438 -18.39 -0.49 52.96
C TYR A 438 -19.20 -1.16 51.83
N PRO A 439 -19.61 -2.43 51.96
CA PRO A 439 -20.38 -3.13 50.93
C PRO A 439 -21.79 -2.55 50.78
N LEU A 440 -22.17 -2.20 49.57
CA LEU A 440 -23.49 -1.68 49.20
C LEU A 440 -24.27 -2.72 48.41
N PHE A 441 -25.57 -2.84 48.69
CA PHE A 441 -26.45 -3.78 47.99
C PHE A 441 -27.17 -3.10 46.83
N LYS A 442 -27.29 -3.84 45.70
CA LYS A 442 -27.97 -3.53 44.44
C LYS A 442 -27.09 -2.85 43.37
N LEU A 443 -26.60 -3.68 42.45
CA LEU A 443 -26.05 -3.28 41.17
C LEU A 443 -27.03 -3.69 40.06
N THR A 444 -27.17 -2.86 39.04
CA THR A 444 -27.82 -3.26 37.79
C THR A 444 -26.76 -3.32 36.69
N PRO A 445 -26.99 -4.10 35.61
CA PRO A 445 -26.08 -4.08 34.46
C PRO A 445 -25.86 -2.67 33.88
N SER A 446 -26.85 -1.77 34.03
CA SER A 446 -26.74 -0.37 33.64
C SER A 446 -25.68 0.39 34.44
N SER A 447 -25.48 0.06 35.72
CA SER A 447 -24.46 0.68 36.58
C SER A 447 -23.03 0.49 36.06
N PHE A 448 -22.80 -0.52 35.22
CA PHE A 448 -21.50 -0.80 34.62
C PHE A 448 -21.41 -0.28 33.19
N SER A 449 -22.32 0.59 32.75
CA SER A 449 -22.43 1.08 31.37
C SER A 449 -21.85 2.49 31.24
N TYR A 450 -20.76 2.67 30.51
CA TYR A 450 -20.23 4.02 30.21
C TYR A 450 -21.11 4.81 29.22
N LEU A 451 -22.18 4.19 28.70
CA LEU A 451 -23.21 4.87 27.90
C LEU A 451 -24.31 5.48 28.78
N ASP A 452 -24.48 4.97 30.00
CA ASP A 452 -25.49 5.48 30.93
C ASP A 452 -24.96 6.74 31.64
N PRO A 453 -25.67 7.88 31.60
CA PRO A 453 -25.24 9.12 32.23
C PRO A 453 -24.94 8.99 33.73
N GLU A 454 -25.58 8.07 34.45
CA GLU A 454 -25.39 7.91 35.89
C GLU A 454 -24.07 7.21 36.25
N SER A 455 -23.57 6.34 35.38
CA SER A 455 -22.36 5.53 35.63
C SER A 455 -21.15 5.92 34.79
N ARG A 456 -21.33 6.75 33.75
CA ARG A 456 -20.21 7.23 32.94
C ARG A 456 -19.40 8.30 33.66
N CYS A 457 -18.12 8.41 33.33
CA CYS A 457 -17.27 9.48 33.83
C CYS A 457 -17.86 10.85 33.42
N PRO A 458 -18.05 11.79 34.37
CA PRO A 458 -18.65 13.10 34.07
C PRO A 458 -17.71 14.02 33.26
N VAL A 459 -16.39 13.80 33.35
CA VAL A 459 -15.38 14.62 32.66
C VAL A 459 -15.28 14.24 31.18
N CYS A 460 -15.15 12.94 30.87
CA CYS A 460 -15.00 12.48 29.49
C CYS A 460 -16.32 12.05 28.82
N ASN A 461 -17.45 12.03 29.55
CA ASN A 461 -18.75 11.55 29.05
C ASN A 461 -18.68 10.15 28.41
N GLY A 462 -17.88 9.25 28.99
CA GLY A 462 -17.76 7.86 28.54
C GLY A 462 -16.87 7.62 27.31
N THR A 463 -16.09 8.62 26.86
CA THR A 463 -15.10 8.43 25.78
C THR A 463 -13.77 7.85 26.29
N GLY A 464 -13.42 8.12 27.55
CA GLY A 464 -12.13 7.77 28.18
C GLY A 464 -11.01 8.77 27.86
N TYR A 465 -11.27 9.72 26.96
CA TYR A 465 -10.29 10.70 26.53
C TYR A 465 -10.88 12.10 26.51
N VAL A 466 -10.05 13.09 26.80
CA VAL A 466 -10.42 14.50 26.74
C VAL A 466 -9.63 15.14 25.61
N VAL A 467 -10.31 15.98 24.83
CA VAL A 467 -9.69 16.75 23.76
C VAL A 467 -9.23 18.07 24.39
N THR A 468 -7.91 18.26 24.48
CA THR A 468 -7.30 19.44 25.12
C THR A 468 -6.35 20.13 24.15
N VAL A 469 -6.10 21.42 24.35
CA VAL A 469 -5.09 22.16 23.57
C VAL A 469 -3.72 21.53 23.82
N ASP A 470 -2.96 21.37 22.74
CA ASP A 470 -1.61 20.83 22.77
C ASP A 470 -0.60 21.96 22.54
N GLU A 471 0.19 22.27 23.57
CA GLU A 471 1.18 23.35 23.52
C GLU A 471 2.23 23.13 22.43
N GLU A 472 2.64 21.88 22.19
CA GLU A 472 3.64 21.55 21.17
C GLU A 472 3.08 21.76 19.76
N LYS A 473 1.79 21.46 19.55
CA LYS A 473 1.13 21.75 18.27
C LYS A 473 0.81 23.22 18.09
N LEU A 474 0.60 23.93 19.19
CA LEU A 474 0.34 25.37 19.19
C LEU A 474 1.61 26.13 18.80
N ILE A 475 2.78 25.72 19.30
CA ILE A 475 4.09 26.29 18.97
C ILE A 475 4.87 25.31 18.08
N GLU A 476 4.56 25.34 16.77
CA GLU A 476 5.17 24.46 15.76
C GLU A 476 6.69 24.65 15.61
N HIS A 477 7.17 25.88 15.85
CA HIS A 477 8.55 26.30 15.60
C HIS A 477 9.13 27.08 16.79
N PRO A 478 9.53 26.41 17.89
CA PRO A 478 10.08 27.08 19.07
C PRO A 478 11.45 27.76 18.82
N GLU A 479 12.12 27.41 17.72
CA GLU A 479 13.36 28.05 17.26
C GLU A 479 13.15 29.42 16.61
N LYS A 480 11.93 29.74 16.19
CA LYS A 480 11.60 31.01 15.55
C LYS A 480 11.07 32.02 16.56
N SER A 481 11.19 33.30 16.20
CA SER A 481 10.57 34.36 16.97
C SER A 481 9.06 34.42 16.74
N VAL A 482 8.35 35.03 17.69
CA VAL A 482 6.91 35.27 17.57
C VAL A 482 6.61 36.12 16.32
N LEU A 483 7.52 37.04 15.95
CA LEU A 483 7.43 37.86 14.74
C LEU A 483 7.54 37.06 13.44
N GLU A 484 8.39 36.04 13.40
CA GLU A 484 8.66 35.22 12.22
C GLU A 484 7.68 34.04 12.06
N GLY A 485 6.80 33.84 13.05
CA GLY A 485 5.73 32.85 13.02
C GLY A 485 6.08 31.57 13.76
N ALA A 486 6.47 31.69 15.04
CA ALA A 486 6.63 30.55 15.95
C ALA A 486 5.36 29.68 16.08
N SER A 487 4.17 30.30 15.94
CA SER A 487 2.88 29.62 15.87
C SER A 487 2.15 29.94 14.58
N SER A 488 1.57 28.92 13.94
CA SER A 488 0.70 29.13 12.76
C SER A 488 -0.60 29.87 13.10
N PHE A 489 -0.99 29.93 14.38
CA PHE A 489 -2.17 30.68 14.83
C PHE A 489 -1.97 32.19 14.67
N TRP A 490 -0.82 32.69 15.12
CA TRP A 490 -0.45 34.10 14.93
C TRP A 490 -0.04 34.38 13.48
N GLY A 491 0.56 33.41 12.81
CA GLY A 491 1.20 33.59 11.50
C GLY A 491 2.37 34.57 11.59
N LYS A 492 2.77 35.16 10.46
CA LYS A 492 3.89 36.11 10.42
C LYS A 492 3.46 37.48 10.97
N LEU A 493 3.72 37.72 12.25
CA LEU A 493 3.39 38.97 12.94
C LEU A 493 4.23 40.16 12.44
N LYS A 494 5.40 39.93 11.85
CA LYS A 494 6.22 40.98 11.20
C LYS A 494 5.43 41.77 10.14
N THR A 495 4.62 41.10 9.33
CA THR A 495 3.77 41.74 8.31
C THR A 495 2.64 42.58 8.93
N PHE A 496 2.24 42.26 10.16
CA PHE A 496 1.21 42.99 10.90
C PHE A 496 1.74 44.26 11.57
N GLN A 497 3.05 44.42 11.75
CA GLN A 497 3.64 45.69 12.16
C GLN A 497 3.51 46.74 11.04
N GLU A 498 3.70 46.33 9.78
CA GLU A 498 3.64 47.23 8.62
C GLU A 498 2.19 47.50 8.16
N ASN A 499 1.30 46.50 8.30
CA ASN A 499 -0.12 46.58 7.93
C ASN A 499 -1.01 46.13 9.09
N SER A 500 -1.00 46.92 10.15
CA SER A 500 -1.95 46.79 11.26
C SER A 500 -3.38 46.73 10.70
N ASN A 501 -4.15 45.76 11.19
CA ASN A 501 -5.57 45.66 10.95
C ASN A 501 -6.26 45.52 12.31
N ALA A 502 -7.59 45.65 12.36
CA ALA A 502 -8.34 45.54 13.61
C ALA A 502 -8.43 44.10 14.17
N ASN A 503 -7.44 43.22 13.89
CA ASN A 503 -7.37 41.90 14.51
C ASN A 503 -6.80 42.02 15.92
N TRP A 504 -7.73 42.15 16.85
CA TRP A 504 -7.49 42.37 18.27
C TRP A 504 -6.67 41.25 18.94
N MET A 505 -6.68 40.02 18.42
CA MET A 505 -5.91 38.89 18.96
C MET A 505 -4.41 39.09 18.75
N LYS A 506 -4.03 39.67 17.61
CA LYS A 506 -2.61 39.96 17.31
C LYS A 506 -2.12 41.22 18.03
N GLY A 507 -3.01 42.20 18.20
CA GLY A 507 -2.73 43.41 18.98
C GLY A 507 -2.40 43.13 20.45
N GLN A 508 -3.02 42.10 21.05
CA GLN A 508 -2.73 41.68 22.44
C GLN A 508 -1.26 41.29 22.64
N VAL A 509 -0.65 40.60 21.67
CA VAL A 509 0.76 40.17 21.74
C VAL A 509 1.70 41.37 21.79
N PHE A 510 1.45 42.38 20.94
CA PHE A 510 2.27 43.59 20.91
C PHE A 510 2.10 44.45 22.17
N GLY A 511 0.86 44.65 22.63
CA GLY A 511 0.61 45.39 23.87
C GLY A 511 1.23 44.73 25.10
N LEU A 512 1.22 43.39 25.14
CA LEU A 512 1.84 42.65 26.24
C LEU A 512 3.36 42.81 26.22
N ALA A 513 3.97 42.73 25.04
CA ALA A 513 5.41 42.92 24.86
C ALA A 513 5.87 44.33 25.24
N GLU A 514 5.13 45.37 24.84
CA GLU A 514 5.40 46.77 25.22
C GLU A 514 5.31 46.96 26.73
N LYS A 515 4.27 46.39 27.36
CA LYS A 515 4.06 46.50 28.80
C LYS A 515 5.16 45.82 29.63
N LYS A 516 5.60 44.64 29.20
CA LYS A 516 6.63 43.85 29.90
C LYS A 516 8.06 44.19 29.46
N GLY A 517 8.24 45.03 28.44
CA GLY A 517 9.55 45.40 27.89
C GLY A 517 10.30 44.22 27.25
N VAL A 518 9.57 43.27 26.65
CA VAL A 518 10.13 42.05 26.04
C VAL A 518 10.34 42.25 24.55
N ASP A 519 11.52 41.89 24.05
CA ASP A 519 11.81 41.91 22.63
C ASP A 519 11.23 40.66 21.93
N LEU A 520 10.26 40.89 21.04
CA LEU A 520 9.61 39.85 20.25
C LEU A 520 10.49 39.31 19.10
N SER A 521 11.69 39.87 18.90
CA SER A 521 12.67 39.38 17.92
C SER A 521 13.41 38.12 18.39
N LEU A 522 13.43 37.87 19.70
CA LEU A 522 14.01 36.67 20.30
C LEU A 522 13.25 35.40 19.88
N SER A 523 13.96 34.27 19.84
CA SER A 523 13.32 32.97 19.61
C SER A 523 12.36 32.61 20.77
N TRP A 524 11.34 31.79 20.50
CA TRP A 524 10.37 31.42 21.53
C TRP A 524 11.02 30.82 22.78
N ASN A 525 12.07 30.02 22.65
CA ASN A 525 12.79 29.43 23.78
C ASN A 525 13.57 30.43 24.63
N GLU A 526 13.96 31.57 24.05
CA GLU A 526 14.71 32.63 24.73
C GLU A 526 13.80 33.65 25.42
N LEU A 527 12.48 33.58 25.20
CA LEU A 527 11.51 34.46 25.85
C LEU A 527 11.37 34.13 27.35
N PRO A 528 11.16 35.14 28.21
CA PRO A 528 10.90 34.92 29.64
C PRO A 528 9.73 33.96 29.87
N GLU A 529 9.87 33.03 30.82
CA GLU A 529 8.85 32.03 31.15
C GLU A 529 7.51 32.67 31.52
N GLU A 530 7.52 33.71 32.37
CA GLU A 530 6.33 34.48 32.74
C GLU A 530 5.63 35.08 31.51
N PHE A 531 6.38 35.55 30.51
CA PHE A 531 5.81 36.10 29.28
C PHE A 531 5.19 35.00 28.40
N ARG A 532 5.81 33.83 28.32
CA ARG A 532 5.27 32.67 27.58
C ARG A 532 3.98 32.16 28.21
N GLU A 533 3.94 32.02 29.52
CA GLU A 533 2.72 31.62 30.25
C GLU A 533 1.59 32.63 30.03
N GLN A 534 1.86 33.93 30.10
CA GLN A 534 0.86 34.97 29.86
C GLN A 534 0.33 34.99 28.41
N LEU A 535 1.15 34.60 27.43
CA LEU A 535 0.69 34.45 26.04
C LEU A 535 -0.19 33.21 25.84
N LEU A 536 0.09 32.11 26.55
CA LEU A 536 -0.64 30.86 26.45
C LEU A 536 -1.94 30.87 27.24
N TYR A 537 -1.88 31.26 28.52
CA TYR A 537 -2.96 31.18 29.49
C TYR A 537 -3.59 32.54 29.84
N GLY A 538 -3.01 33.64 29.34
CA GLY A 538 -3.54 34.99 29.54
C GLY A 538 -2.98 35.70 30.76
N THR A 539 -3.37 36.96 30.93
CA THR A 539 -2.86 37.84 32.01
C THR A 539 -3.80 37.91 33.23
N GLY A 540 -4.85 37.09 33.27
CA GLY A 540 -5.87 37.13 34.32
C GLY A 540 -6.63 38.46 34.32
N GLU A 541 -6.54 39.21 35.42
CA GLU A 541 -7.19 40.52 35.58
C GLU A 541 -6.32 41.70 35.09
N GLU A 542 -5.06 41.44 34.73
CA GLU A 542 -4.13 42.50 34.37
C GLU A 542 -4.45 43.06 32.97
N ILE A 543 -4.78 44.36 32.92
CA ILE A 543 -5.19 45.07 31.69
C ILE A 543 -3.96 45.40 30.84
N VAL A 544 -4.06 45.13 29.54
CA VAL A 544 -3.08 45.51 28.53
C VAL A 544 -3.71 46.51 27.56
N LYS A 545 -2.96 47.55 27.23
CA LYS A 545 -3.35 48.55 26.24
C LYS A 545 -2.66 48.23 24.92
N PHE A 546 -3.39 48.26 23.82
CA PHE A 546 -2.80 48.15 22.49
C PHE A 546 -3.54 49.03 21.50
N HIS A 547 -2.78 49.62 20.58
CA HIS A 547 -3.30 50.47 19.53
C HIS A 547 -3.58 49.66 18.27
N TYR A 548 -4.68 49.97 17.58
CA TYR A 548 -4.94 49.47 16.24
C TYR A 548 -5.10 50.63 15.26
N ASP A 549 -4.55 50.45 14.07
CA ASP A 549 -4.73 51.33 12.93
C ASP A 549 -5.28 50.48 11.78
N ASN A 550 -6.52 50.74 11.35
CA ASN A 550 -7.09 50.05 10.21
C ASN A 550 -6.94 50.90 8.95
N LYS A 551 -5.83 50.69 8.23
CA LYS A 551 -5.51 51.41 6.98
C LYS A 551 -6.58 51.28 5.88
N LYS A 552 -7.44 50.25 5.92
CA LYS A 552 -8.53 50.09 4.93
C LYS A 552 -9.72 51.02 5.16
N ASN A 553 -10.02 51.35 6.43
CA ASN A 553 -11.19 52.18 6.80
C ASN A 553 -10.79 53.50 7.47
N GLY A 554 -9.49 53.79 7.62
CA GLY A 554 -8.96 55.00 8.25
C GLY A 554 -9.28 55.15 9.74
N ARG A 555 -9.72 54.07 10.41
CA ARG A 555 -10.08 54.08 11.82
C ARG A 555 -8.89 53.69 12.68
N THR A 556 -8.45 54.60 13.52
CA THR A 556 -7.48 54.36 14.60
C THR A 556 -8.20 54.31 15.94
N GLY A 557 -7.71 53.52 16.88
CA GLY A 557 -8.28 53.43 18.22
C GLY A 557 -7.35 52.69 19.18
N GLU A 558 -7.67 52.82 20.47
CA GLU A 558 -6.98 52.12 21.57
C GLU A 558 -7.98 51.18 22.23
N ILE A 559 -7.52 49.97 22.57
CA ILE A 559 -8.32 48.97 23.26
C ILE A 559 -7.59 48.62 24.56
N GLU A 560 -8.32 48.71 25.67
CA GLU A 560 -7.86 48.34 27.00
C GLU A 560 -8.62 47.11 27.49
N ARG A 561 -7.93 45.98 27.65
CA ARG A 561 -8.52 44.73 28.18
C ARG A 561 -7.45 43.74 28.63
N PRO A 562 -7.79 42.75 29.47
CA PRO A 562 -6.89 41.63 29.74
C PRO A 562 -6.61 40.80 28.48
N VAL A 563 -5.46 40.12 28.47
CA VAL A 563 -5.10 39.15 27.44
C VAL A 563 -5.75 37.83 27.80
N GLU A 564 -6.54 37.29 26.88
CA GLU A 564 -7.31 36.06 27.06
C GLU A 564 -6.42 34.81 27.09
N GLY A 565 -5.29 34.85 26.38
CA GLY A 565 -4.40 33.69 26.21
C GLY A 565 -4.82 32.80 25.04
N LEU A 566 -3.84 32.23 24.35
CA LEU A 566 -4.09 31.38 23.18
C LEU A 566 -4.92 30.14 23.50
N CYS A 567 -4.65 29.46 24.63
CA CYS A 567 -5.33 28.23 24.99
C CYS A 567 -6.82 28.49 25.23
N HIS A 568 -7.17 29.53 25.99
CA HIS A 568 -8.56 29.89 26.24
C HIS A 568 -9.29 30.40 25.00
N ILE A 569 -8.60 31.13 24.11
CA ILE A 569 -9.18 31.51 22.81
C ILE A 569 -9.52 30.24 22.00
N LEU A 570 -8.62 29.26 21.96
CA LEU A 570 -8.84 28.01 21.22
C LEU A 570 -9.95 27.16 21.84
N GLU A 571 -10.01 27.07 23.17
CA GLU A 571 -11.08 26.38 23.89
C GLU A 571 -12.44 27.02 23.60
N ARG A 572 -12.55 28.35 23.70
CA ARG A 572 -13.79 29.07 23.37
C ARG A 572 -14.19 28.88 21.91
N LEU A 573 -13.25 28.95 20.97
CA LEU A 573 -13.52 28.71 19.55
C LEU A 573 -13.96 27.26 19.28
N TYR A 574 -13.46 26.30 20.05
CA TYR A 574 -13.86 24.90 19.97
C TYR A 574 -15.27 24.68 20.51
N GLU A 575 -15.65 25.33 21.62
CA GLU A 575 -17.01 25.31 22.15
C GLU A 575 -18.04 25.94 21.19
N GLU A 576 -17.66 27.05 20.56
CA GLU A 576 -18.50 27.72 19.56
C GLU A 576 -18.68 26.88 18.28
N ASN A 577 -17.60 26.21 17.82
CA ASN A 577 -17.65 25.36 16.62
C ASN A 577 -16.66 24.17 16.69
N PRO A 578 -17.09 23.01 17.23
CA PRO A 578 -16.22 21.86 17.46
C PRO A 578 -15.79 21.13 16.17
N THR A 579 -16.41 21.46 15.03
CA THR A 579 -16.12 20.82 13.73
C THR A 579 -15.12 21.60 12.88
N ALA A 580 -14.70 22.78 13.33
CA ALA A 580 -13.78 23.63 12.59
C ALA A 580 -12.37 23.01 12.53
N GLN A 581 -11.98 22.50 11.35
CA GLN A 581 -10.64 21.93 11.11
C GLN A 581 -9.50 22.90 11.43
N SER A 582 -9.73 24.21 11.28
CA SER A 582 -8.75 25.26 11.60
C SER A 582 -8.39 25.33 13.09
N VAL A 583 -9.30 24.89 13.97
CA VAL A 583 -9.15 24.88 15.42
C VAL A 583 -8.64 23.52 15.88
N LEU A 584 -9.26 22.43 15.39
CA LEU A 584 -8.94 21.05 15.74
C LEU A 584 -7.47 20.67 15.55
N LYS A 585 -6.76 21.31 14.62
CA LYS A 585 -5.33 21.04 14.38
C LYS A 585 -4.42 21.32 15.59
N TYR A 586 -4.83 22.17 16.52
CA TYR A 586 -4.07 22.50 17.74
C TYR A 586 -4.45 21.65 18.95
N PHE A 587 -5.41 20.73 18.80
CA PHE A 587 -5.84 19.87 19.89
C PHE A 587 -5.16 18.49 19.82
N SER A 588 -5.00 17.88 20.98
CA SER A 588 -4.65 16.47 21.10
C SER A 588 -5.61 15.75 22.03
N THR A 589 -5.69 14.44 21.83
CA THR A 589 -6.53 13.57 22.65
C THR A 589 -5.66 13.01 23.77
N LYS A 590 -5.94 13.42 25.00
CA LYS A 590 -5.24 12.95 26.20
C LYS A 590 -6.13 11.99 26.98
N LYS A 591 -5.50 11.05 27.69
CA LYS A 591 -6.19 10.11 28.59
C LYS A 591 -6.89 10.93 29.69
N CYS A 592 -8.16 10.61 29.96
CA CYS A 592 -8.91 11.34 30.99
C CYS A 592 -8.28 11.09 32.37
N SER A 593 -7.94 12.16 33.08
CA SER A 593 -7.33 12.09 34.42
C SER A 593 -8.28 11.55 35.50
N GLU A 594 -9.59 11.79 35.36
CA GLU A 594 -10.59 11.41 36.38
C GLU A 594 -10.90 9.92 36.38
N CYS A 595 -11.05 9.31 35.20
CA CYS A 595 -11.36 7.88 35.07
C CYS A 595 -10.16 7.04 34.62
N ASP A 596 -8.98 7.64 34.49
CA ASP A 596 -7.80 7.02 33.90
C ASP A 596 -8.12 6.17 32.65
N GLY A 597 -8.96 6.71 31.75
CA GLY A 597 -9.35 6.05 30.50
C GLY A 597 -10.40 4.93 30.62
N GLU A 598 -10.85 4.59 31.83
CA GLU A 598 -11.82 3.50 32.08
C GLU A 598 -13.26 3.86 31.68
N ARG A 599 -13.55 5.13 31.40
CA ARG A 599 -14.83 5.67 30.89
C ARG A 599 -15.99 5.66 31.89
N LEU A 600 -15.85 4.96 33.01
CA LEU A 600 -16.83 4.89 34.08
C LEU A 600 -16.52 5.92 35.18
N SER A 601 -17.52 6.23 35.99
CA SER A 601 -17.38 7.00 37.23
C SER A 601 -16.69 6.16 38.31
N GLN A 602 -16.17 6.77 39.38
CA GLN A 602 -15.55 6.00 40.47
C GLN A 602 -16.47 4.96 41.12
N ASP A 603 -17.79 5.16 41.03
CA ASP A 603 -18.80 4.29 41.63
C ASP A 603 -19.24 3.13 40.72
N GLY A 604 -18.95 3.20 39.41
CA GLY A 604 -19.36 2.23 38.39
C GLY A 604 -18.16 1.52 37.79
#